data_AF-A0A930BVS0-F1
#
_entry.id   AF-A0A930BVS0-F1
#
_cell.length_a   1.000
_cell.length_b   1.000
_cell.length_c   1.000
_cell.angle_alpha   90.00
_cell.angle_beta   90.00
_cell.angle_gamma   90.00
#
_symmetry.space_group_name_H-M   'P 1'
#
loop_
_entity.id
_entity.type
_entity.pdbx_description
1 polymer ?
#
loop_
_entity_poly.entity_id
_entity_poly.type
_entity_poly.pdbx_seq_one_letter_code
_entity_poly.pdbx_strand_id
1 'polypeptide(L)'
;PKIAFVAPPVDYVASSGKTVKASDIDLLVRALSMGKLHHAMMGTAAVAIGTAAAVPGTLVNLAAGGGERQAVRFGHPSGTLRVGAEAKLVDGQWTVTKAIMSRSARILMEGWVRVPGDSF
;
A
#
# COMPACT_ATOMS: atom_id res chain seq x y z
N PRO A 1 5.33 0.28 14.88
CA PRO A 1 4.20 0.31 13.89
C PRO A 1 4.42 1.43 12.86
N LYS A 2 3.72 1.40 11.73
CA LYS A 2 3.60 2.55 10.82
C LYS A 2 2.30 3.28 11.11
N ILE A 3 2.21 4.56 10.74
CA ILE A 3 0.99 5.35 10.83
C ILE A 3 0.57 5.77 9.41
N ALA A 4 -0.71 5.61 9.12
CA ALA A 4 -1.31 6.03 7.86
C ALA A 4 -2.71 6.60 8.11
N PHE A 5 -3.10 7.55 7.28
CA PHE A 5 -4.45 8.07 7.23
C PHE A 5 -5.09 7.74 5.88
N VAL A 6 -6.40 7.52 5.90
CA VAL A 6 -7.19 7.05 4.76
C VAL A 6 -8.37 7.98 4.50
N ALA A 7 -8.81 8.03 3.26
CA ALA A 7 -10.01 8.78 2.85
C ALA A 7 -10.69 8.08 1.67
N PRO A 8 -11.99 8.37 1.43
CA PRO A 8 -12.67 8.03 0.18
C PRO A 8 -11.92 8.55 -1.06
N PRO A 9 -12.18 7.99 -2.25
CA PRO A 9 -11.49 8.39 -3.46
C PRO A 9 -11.84 9.84 -3.85
N VAL A 10 -10.81 10.64 -4.13
CA VAL A 10 -10.92 12.03 -4.58
C VAL A 10 -9.84 12.27 -5.63
N ASP A 11 -10.15 13.10 -6.62
CA ASP A 11 -9.17 13.57 -7.61
C ASP A 11 -7.98 14.25 -6.93
N TYR A 12 -6.77 13.96 -7.40
CA TYR A 12 -5.58 14.67 -6.95
C TYR A 12 -4.48 14.71 -8.01
N VAL A 13 -3.56 15.66 -7.87
CA VAL A 13 -2.34 15.75 -8.69
C VAL A 13 -1.23 14.98 -7.98
N ALA A 14 -0.72 13.94 -8.63
CA ALA A 14 0.40 13.16 -8.12
C ALA A 14 1.71 13.96 -8.17
N SER A 15 2.74 13.52 -7.43
CA SER A 15 4.05 14.18 -7.40
C SER A 15 4.75 14.26 -8.76
N SER A 16 4.31 13.48 -9.75
CA SER A 16 4.78 13.54 -11.14
C SER A 16 4.06 14.60 -12.01
N GLY A 17 3.06 15.31 -11.45
CA GLY A 17 2.18 16.23 -12.18
C GLY A 17 0.98 15.55 -12.85
N LYS A 18 0.90 14.21 -12.85
CA LYS A 18 -0.23 13.47 -13.42
C LYS A 18 -1.46 13.57 -12.52
N THR A 19 -2.61 13.90 -13.10
CA THR A 19 -3.90 13.77 -12.41
C THR A 19 -4.28 12.31 -12.22
N VAL A 20 -4.63 11.94 -11.00
CA VAL A 20 -5.28 10.67 -10.66
C VAL A 20 -6.74 10.98 -10.36
N LYS A 21 -7.65 10.39 -11.13
CA LYS A 21 -9.09 10.59 -10.93
C LYS A 21 -9.60 9.70 -9.81
N ALA A 22 -10.62 10.15 -9.09
CA ALA A 22 -11.36 9.36 -8.11
C ALA A 22 -11.91 8.07 -8.72
N SER A 23 -12.31 8.09 -10.00
CA SER A 23 -12.75 6.91 -10.74
C SER A 23 -11.66 5.84 -10.93
N ASP A 24 -10.39 6.22 -10.78
CA ASP A 24 -9.24 5.33 -11.02
C ASP A 24 -8.71 4.70 -9.73
N ILE A 25 -9.34 4.96 -8.57
CA ILE A 25 -8.91 4.46 -7.26
C ILE A 25 -10.12 4.10 -6.40
N ASP A 26 -9.93 3.14 -5.49
CA ASP A 26 -10.93 2.77 -4.49
C ASP A 26 -10.87 3.65 -3.25
N LEU A 27 -9.68 4.15 -2.89
CA LEU A 27 -9.43 4.96 -1.70
C LEU A 27 -8.12 5.73 -1.80
N LEU A 28 -7.94 6.71 -0.92
CA LEU A 28 -6.67 7.40 -0.70
C LEU A 28 -5.97 6.84 0.53
N VAL A 29 -4.65 6.65 0.44
CA VAL A 29 -3.82 6.32 1.59
C VAL A 29 -2.55 7.16 1.60
N ARG A 30 -2.19 7.69 2.77
CA ARG A 30 -0.96 8.44 3.02
C ARG A 30 -0.32 7.89 4.27
N ALA A 31 0.94 7.49 4.18
CA ALA A 31 1.64 6.81 5.28
C ALA A 31 2.96 7.51 5.60
N LEU A 32 3.37 7.46 6.87
CA LEU A 32 4.64 7.99 7.33
C LEU A 32 5.66 6.87 7.53
N SER A 33 6.91 7.16 7.24
CA SER A 33 8.07 6.33 7.58
C SER A 33 9.22 7.22 8.02
N MET A 34 9.87 6.88 9.13
CA MET A 34 10.99 7.65 9.69
C MET A 34 10.65 9.14 9.90
N GLY A 35 9.45 9.42 10.44
CA GLY A 35 9.00 10.78 10.74
C GLY A 35 8.63 11.64 9.53
N LYS A 36 8.64 11.11 8.30
CA LYS A 36 8.29 11.85 7.08
C LYS A 36 7.17 11.16 6.30
N LEU A 37 6.40 11.95 5.57
CA LEU A 37 5.43 11.43 4.61
C LEU A 37 6.18 10.64 3.53
N HIS A 38 5.77 9.40 3.31
CA HIS A 38 6.40 8.55 2.31
C HIS A 38 5.96 8.97 0.89
N HIS A 39 6.91 9.12 -0.03
CA HIS A 39 6.65 9.64 -1.39
C HIS A 39 5.71 8.75 -2.23
N ALA A 40 5.68 7.45 -1.96
CA ALA A 40 4.80 6.46 -2.58
C ALA A 40 4.08 5.63 -1.49
N MET A 41 4.36 4.32 -1.41
CA MET A 41 3.93 3.47 -0.28
C MET A 41 4.96 2.38 0.01
N MET A 42 5.20 2.10 1.29
CA MET A 42 6.08 1.00 1.74
C MET A 42 5.45 -0.35 1.39
N GLY A 43 6.26 -1.33 0.95
CA GLY A 43 5.76 -2.65 0.54
C GLY A 43 4.93 -3.35 1.64
N THR A 44 5.41 -3.34 2.88
CA THR A 44 4.69 -3.93 4.03
C THR A 44 3.43 -3.16 4.41
N ALA A 45 3.43 -1.83 4.26
CA ALA A 45 2.21 -1.04 4.45
C ALA A 45 1.17 -1.30 3.35
N ALA A 46 1.61 -1.57 2.12
CA ALA A 46 0.74 -1.98 1.02
C ALA A 46 0.05 -3.32 1.32
N VAL A 47 0.76 -4.30 1.92
CA VAL A 47 0.15 -5.55 2.43
C VAL A 47 -0.88 -5.26 3.52
N ALA A 48 -0.55 -4.38 4.48
CA ALA A 48 -1.48 -4.01 5.55
C ALA A 48 -2.75 -3.34 5.00
N ILE A 49 -2.63 -2.49 3.99
CA ILE A 49 -3.76 -1.85 3.30
C ILE A 49 -4.63 -2.89 2.60
N GLY A 50 -4.03 -3.78 1.80
CA GLY A 50 -4.78 -4.83 1.10
C GLY A 50 -5.51 -5.75 2.08
N THR A 51 -4.83 -6.13 3.15
CA THR A 51 -5.39 -6.96 4.23
C THR A 51 -6.55 -6.27 4.94
N ALA A 52 -6.36 -5.04 5.39
CA ALA A 52 -7.41 -4.29 6.08
C ALA A 52 -8.61 -4.03 5.16
N ALA A 53 -8.36 -3.74 3.88
CA ALA A 53 -9.44 -3.59 2.89
C ALA A 53 -10.25 -4.88 2.70
N ALA A 54 -9.63 -6.06 2.82
CA ALA A 54 -10.30 -7.35 2.70
C ALA A 54 -11.10 -7.78 3.95
N VAL A 55 -10.94 -7.09 5.08
CA VAL A 55 -11.69 -7.33 6.30
C VAL A 55 -12.83 -6.30 6.40
N PRO A 56 -14.10 -6.70 6.23
CA PRO A 56 -15.24 -5.79 6.34
C PRO A 56 -15.26 -5.06 7.68
N GLY A 57 -15.50 -3.74 7.62
CA GLY A 57 -15.65 -2.89 8.82
C GLY A 57 -14.36 -2.23 9.34
N THR A 58 -13.18 -2.55 8.79
CA THR A 58 -12.00 -1.73 9.09
C THR A 58 -12.13 -0.33 8.47
N LEU A 59 -11.40 0.66 9.01
CA LEU A 59 -11.40 2.01 8.43
C LEU A 59 -10.92 2.04 6.97
N VAL A 60 -10.00 1.14 6.60
CA VAL A 60 -9.51 1.02 5.22
C VAL A 60 -10.61 0.46 4.31
N ASN A 61 -11.31 -0.58 4.77
CA ASN A 61 -12.45 -1.16 4.05
C ASN A 61 -13.57 -0.13 3.86
N LEU A 62 -13.93 0.60 4.91
CA LEU A 62 -14.96 1.64 4.85
C LEU A 62 -14.57 2.80 3.92
N ALA A 63 -13.32 3.26 3.97
CA ALA A 63 -12.82 4.29 3.05
C ALA A 63 -12.84 3.82 1.59
N ALA A 64 -12.70 2.52 1.34
CA ALA A 64 -12.84 1.93 0.02
C ALA A 64 -14.30 1.76 -0.44
N GLY A 65 -15.29 2.02 0.43
CA GLY A 65 -16.72 1.85 0.14
C GLY A 65 -17.38 0.63 0.80
N GLY A 66 -16.67 -0.07 1.70
CA GLY A 66 -17.20 -1.20 2.46
C GLY A 66 -17.29 -2.51 1.68
N GLY A 67 -17.94 -3.51 2.29
CA GLY A 67 -18.24 -4.81 1.71
C GLY A 67 -17.03 -5.77 1.63
N GLU A 68 -17.21 -6.89 0.94
CA GLU A 68 -16.10 -7.81 0.64
C GLU A 68 -15.23 -7.25 -0.49
N ARG A 69 -13.91 -7.20 -0.27
CA ARG A 69 -12.94 -6.68 -1.25
C ARG A 69 -11.70 -7.54 -1.32
N GLN A 70 -11.53 -8.27 -2.42
CA GLN A 70 -10.33 -9.09 -2.63
C GLN A 70 -9.13 -8.28 -3.15
N ALA A 71 -9.39 -7.10 -3.72
CA ALA A 71 -8.35 -6.17 -4.14
C ALA A 71 -8.84 -4.73 -4.07
N VAL A 72 -7.91 -3.82 -3.81
CA VAL A 72 -8.12 -2.38 -3.89
C VAL A 72 -6.95 -1.73 -4.61
N ARG A 73 -7.26 -0.69 -5.37
CA ARG A 73 -6.31 0.25 -5.97
C ARG A 73 -6.36 1.53 -5.16
N PHE A 74 -5.34 1.78 -4.35
CA PHE A 74 -5.28 3.00 -3.57
C PHE A 74 -4.41 4.06 -4.24
N GLY A 75 -4.78 5.33 -4.09
CA GLY A 75 -3.96 6.48 -4.46
C GLY A 75 -2.99 6.84 -3.33
N HIS A 76 -1.70 6.92 -3.64
CA HIS A 76 -0.59 7.41 -2.81
C HIS A 76 0.02 8.69 -3.44
N PRO A 77 0.93 9.43 -2.79
CA PRO A 77 1.34 10.76 -3.30
C PRO A 77 1.89 10.75 -4.73
N SER A 78 2.62 9.70 -5.13
CA SER A 78 3.18 9.58 -6.49
C SER A 78 2.30 8.86 -7.53
N GLY A 79 1.08 8.41 -7.20
CA GLY A 79 0.23 7.66 -8.14
C GLY A 79 -0.62 6.58 -7.48
N THR A 80 -0.88 5.48 -8.18
CA THR A 80 -1.76 4.41 -7.68
C THR A 80 -1.05 3.08 -7.55
N LEU A 81 -1.51 2.25 -6.62
CA LEU A 81 -1.00 0.90 -6.42
C LEU A 81 -2.16 -0.07 -6.14
N ARG A 82 -2.20 -1.17 -6.89
CA ARG A 82 -3.19 -2.25 -6.70
C ARG A 82 -2.61 -3.35 -5.81
N VAL A 83 -3.32 -3.68 -4.74
CA VAL A 83 -3.01 -4.78 -3.81
C VAL A 83 -4.24 -5.65 -3.65
N GLY A 84 -4.00 -6.94 -3.45
CA GLY A 84 -5.01 -7.91 -3.09
C GLY A 84 -4.73 -8.57 -1.76
N ALA A 85 -5.78 -9.04 -1.10
CA ALA A 85 -5.68 -9.96 0.01
C ALA A 85 -6.90 -10.88 0.03
N GLU A 86 -6.69 -12.11 0.48
CA GLU A 86 -7.77 -13.03 0.82
C GLU A 86 -7.77 -13.18 2.34
N ALA A 87 -8.90 -12.86 2.97
CA ALA A 87 -9.10 -13.02 4.41
C ALA A 87 -10.36 -13.86 4.65
N LYS A 88 -10.29 -14.78 5.60
CA LYS A 88 -11.41 -15.61 6.04
C LYS A 88 -11.63 -15.45 7.52
N LEU A 89 -12.89 -15.40 7.94
CA LEU A 89 -13.24 -15.49 9.36
C LEU A 89 -13.35 -16.97 9.74
N VAL A 90 -12.42 -17.44 10.57
CA VAL A 90 -12.35 -18.83 11.05
C VAL A 90 -12.45 -18.79 12.57
N ASP A 91 -13.46 -19.44 13.13
CA ASP A 91 -13.69 -19.49 14.59
C ASP A 91 -13.72 -18.09 15.26
N GLY A 92 -14.32 -17.12 14.57
CA GLY A 92 -14.40 -15.72 15.04
C GLY A 92 -13.11 -14.91 14.89
N GLN A 93 -12.06 -15.47 14.29
CA GLN A 93 -10.78 -14.80 14.06
C GLN A 93 -10.49 -14.63 12.56
N TRP A 94 -10.08 -13.42 12.17
CA TRP A 94 -9.67 -13.15 10.80
C TRP A 94 -8.31 -13.77 10.51
N THR A 95 -8.26 -14.65 9.52
CA THR A 95 -7.05 -15.29 9.00
C THR A 95 -6.81 -14.86 7.56
N VAL A 96 -5.65 -14.27 7.29
CA VAL A 96 -5.24 -13.86 5.94
C VAL A 96 -4.55 -15.02 5.27
N THR A 97 -5.11 -15.52 4.17
CA THR A 97 -4.57 -16.67 3.43
C THR A 97 -3.62 -16.24 2.30
N LYS A 98 -3.80 -15.03 1.76
CA LYS A 98 -2.93 -14.48 0.70
C LYS A 98 -2.80 -12.98 0.79
N ALA A 99 -1.62 -12.47 0.40
CA ALA A 99 -1.39 -11.08 0.08
C ALA A 99 -0.77 -10.99 -1.31
N ILE A 100 -1.33 -10.14 -2.19
CA ILE A 100 -1.02 -10.10 -3.61
C ILE A 100 -0.58 -8.69 -3.98
N MET A 101 0.57 -8.56 -4.65
CA MET A 101 1.01 -7.29 -5.23
C MET A 101 1.81 -7.52 -6.50
N SER A 102 1.79 -6.53 -7.40
CA SER A 102 2.66 -6.52 -8.58
C SER A 102 3.83 -5.57 -8.35
N ARG A 103 5.05 -6.05 -8.65
CA ARG A 103 6.30 -5.28 -8.60
C ARG A 103 7.17 -5.62 -9.82
N SER A 104 8.14 -4.78 -10.11
CA SER A 104 9.19 -5.03 -11.10
C SER A 104 10.56 -4.97 -10.43
N ALA A 105 11.55 -5.61 -11.05
CA ALA A 105 12.94 -5.59 -10.61
C ALA A 105 13.86 -5.42 -11.84
N ARG A 106 14.99 -4.74 -11.65
CA ARG A 106 16.06 -4.64 -12.65
C ARG A 106 17.41 -4.50 -11.94
N ILE A 107 18.46 -5.01 -12.57
CA ILE A 107 19.84 -4.72 -12.15
C ILE A 107 20.15 -3.26 -12.48
N LEU A 108 20.78 -2.55 -11.53
CA LEU A 108 21.30 -1.19 -11.73
C LEU A 108 22.83 -1.18 -11.89
N MET A 109 23.52 -2.01 -11.11
CA MET A 109 24.97 -2.17 -11.15
C MET A 109 25.34 -3.60 -10.75
N GLU A 110 26.34 -4.16 -11.40
CA GLU A 110 27.00 -5.42 -11.06
C GLU A 110 28.49 -5.13 -10.87
N GLY A 111 29.10 -5.64 -9.81
CA GLY A 111 30.50 -5.39 -9.46
C GLY A 111 30.77 -5.59 -7.97
N TRP A 112 31.78 -4.88 -7.45
CA TRP A 112 32.21 -5.00 -6.05
C TRP A 112 32.06 -3.67 -5.32
N VAL A 113 31.35 -3.67 -4.19
CA VAL A 113 31.44 -2.57 -3.22
C VAL A 113 32.76 -2.71 -2.45
N ARG A 114 33.42 -1.59 -2.13
CA ARG A 114 34.63 -1.57 -1.31
C ARG A 114 34.35 -0.87 0.01
N VAL A 115 34.98 -1.37 1.08
CA VAL A 115 34.90 -0.84 2.45
C VAL A 115 36.31 -0.76 3.05
N PRO A 116 36.55 0.05 4.10
CA PRO A 116 37.83 0.05 4.82
C PRO A 116 38.17 -1.31 5.42
N GLY A 117 39.46 -1.67 5.43
CA GLY A 117 39.93 -3.00 5.83
C GLY A 117 39.83 -3.32 7.32
N ASP A 118 39.53 -2.31 8.14
CA ASP A 118 39.37 -2.37 9.60
C ASP A 118 37.90 -2.25 10.05
N SER A 119 36.95 -2.31 9.11
CA SER A 119 35.52 -2.21 9.41
C SER A 119 34.87 -3.52 9.89
N PHE A 120 35.62 -4.62 9.94
CA PHE A 120 35.18 -5.94 10.40
C PHE A 120 36.33 -6.75 10.99
#